data_AF-W4V0T8-F1
#
_entry.id   AF-W4V0T8-F1
#
_cell.length_a   1.000
_cell.length_b   1.000
_cell.length_c   1.000
_cell.angle_alpha   90.00
_cell.angle_beta   90.00
_cell.angle_gamma   90.00
#
_symmetry.space_group_name_H-M   'P 1'
#
loop_
_entity.id
_entity.type
_entity.pdbx_description
1 polymer ?
#
loop_
_entity_poly.entity_id
_entity_poly.type
_entity_poly.pdbx_seq_one_letter_code
_entity_poly.pdbx_strand_id
1 'polypeptide(L)'
;MYDLNHKVRFINVSEFPMDISSSCTFLGFICGIISGNFDIKWVYIDDLIRIVRKLPDEMKELFEGFNDISEKFNVDFYVSIEGDPDSMPEFIKECY
;
A
#
# COMPACT_ATOMS: atom_id res chain seq x y z
N MET A 1 19.41 9.25 8.53
CA MET A 1 19.03 9.97 7.30
C MET A 1 19.41 9.05 6.16
N TYR A 2 18.44 8.50 5.44
CA TYR A 2 18.71 7.59 4.32
C TYR A 2 19.23 8.41 3.13
N ASP A 3 20.29 7.95 2.46
CA ASP A 3 20.83 8.57 1.24
C ASP A 3 20.00 8.12 0.03
N LEU A 4 18.74 8.56 0.00
CA LEU A 4 17.82 8.27 -1.09
C LEU A 4 17.94 9.32 -2.18
N ASN A 5 17.75 8.89 -3.43
CA ASN A 5 17.63 9.82 -4.55
C ASN A 5 16.51 10.83 -4.24
N HIS A 6 16.75 12.13 -4.47
CA HIS A 6 15.80 13.21 -4.20
C HIS A 6 14.43 13.05 -4.91
N LYS A 7 14.35 12.22 -5.95
CA LYS A 7 13.09 11.87 -6.63
C LYS A 7 12.23 10.87 -5.84
N VAL A 8 12.82 10.18 -4.87
CA VAL A 8 12.13 9.23 -4.00
C VAL A 8 11.66 9.96 -2.76
N ARG A 9 10.36 9.91 -2.50
CA ARG A 9 9.78 10.40 -1.25
C ARG A 9 9.63 9.22 -0.29
N PHE A 10 10.48 9.19 0.73
CA PHE A 10 10.32 8.25 1.85
C PHE A 10 9.25 8.75 2.81
N ILE A 11 8.35 7.86 3.22
CA ILE A 11 7.27 8.16 4.16
C ILE A 11 7.29 7.10 5.26
N ASN A 12 7.50 7.54 6.50
CA ASN A 12 7.31 6.69 7.65
C ASN A 12 5.87 6.80 8.14
N VAL A 13 5.06 5.79 7.83
CA VAL A 13 3.61 5.78 8.12
C VAL A 13 3.34 5.90 9.64
N SER A 14 4.24 5.41 10.49
CA SER A 14 4.05 5.46 11.96
C SER A 14 4.13 6.86 12.57
N GLU A 15 4.62 7.86 11.83
CA GLU A 15 4.69 9.26 12.30
C GLU A 15 3.33 9.97 12.20
N PHE A 16 2.38 9.38 11.47
CA PHE A 16 1.05 9.94 11.29
C PHE A 16 0.08 9.29 12.28
N PRO A 17 -0.76 10.07 12.98
CA PRO A 17 -1.73 9.55 13.95
C PRO A 17 -2.95 8.96 13.23
N MET A 18 -2.74 7.94 12.39
CA MET A 18 -3.79 7.26 11.63
C MET A 18 -4.32 6.07 12.41
N ASP A 19 -5.64 6.02 12.59
CA ASP A 19 -6.33 4.84 13.08
C ASP A 19 -6.80 3.98 11.90
N ILE A 20 -6.10 2.88 11.65
CA ILE A 20 -6.38 1.95 10.56
C ILE A 20 -7.40 0.91 11.04
N SER A 21 -8.57 1.39 11.45
CA SER A 21 -9.73 0.55 11.77
C SER A 21 -10.47 0.07 10.52
N SER A 22 -10.24 0.73 9.38
CA SER A 22 -10.80 0.39 8.07
C SER A 22 -9.75 0.54 6.97
N SER A 23 -9.89 -0.27 5.90
CA SER A 23 -9.07 -0.17 4.69
C SER A 23 -9.17 1.23 4.06
N CYS A 24 -10.32 1.91 4.22
CA CYS A 24 -10.55 3.27 3.74
C CYS A 24 -9.54 4.28 4.30
N THR A 25 -9.10 4.15 5.56
CA THR A 25 -8.13 5.09 6.15
C THR A 25 -6.81 5.04 5.40
N PHE A 26 -6.28 3.84 5.14
CA PHE A 26 -5.00 3.68 4.47
C PHE A 26 -5.09 4.04 2.98
N LEU A 27 -6.16 3.63 2.29
CA LEU A 27 -6.41 4.03 0.90
C LEU A 27 -6.57 5.55 0.77
N GLY A 28 -7.25 6.20 1.71
CA GLY A 28 -7.38 7.66 1.76
C GLY A 28 -6.03 8.35 1.90
N PHE A 29 -5.13 7.82 2.72
CA PHE A 29 -3.76 8.32 2.85
C PHE A 29 -2.98 8.22 1.53
N ILE A 30 -3.06 7.08 0.84
CA ILE A 30 -2.45 6.87 -0.49
C ILE A 30 -3.03 7.84 -1.53
N CYS A 31 -4.35 7.97 -1.60
CA CYS A 31 -5.02 8.94 -2.47
C CYS A 31 -4.59 10.38 -2.18
N GLY A 32 -4.39 10.74 -0.91
CA GLY A 32 -3.83 12.03 -0.50
C GLY A 32 -2.43 12.27 -1.06
N ILE A 33 -1.55 11.26 -1.00
CA ILE A 33 -0.19 11.32 -1.55
C ILE A 33 -0.23 11.50 -3.07
N ILE A 34 -1.02 10.69 -3.78
CA ILE A 34 -1.14 10.73 -5.25
C ILE A 34 -1.76 12.05 -5.71
N SER A 35 -2.82 12.53 -5.05
CA SER A 35 -3.44 13.82 -5.41
C SER A 35 -2.53 15.03 -5.18
N GLY A 36 -1.56 14.91 -4.27
CA GLY A 36 -0.53 15.92 -4.04
C GLY A 36 0.61 15.91 -5.07
N ASN A 37 0.78 14.82 -5.83
CA ASN A 37 1.78 14.71 -6.89
C ASN A 37 1.35 13.67 -7.95
N PHE A 38 0.78 14.18 -9.05
CA PHE A 38 0.33 13.35 -10.17
C PHE A 38 1.47 12.72 -10.99
N ASP A 39 2.74 13.09 -10.76
CA ASP A 39 3.90 12.46 -11.42
C ASP A 39 4.35 11.17 -10.72
N ILE A 40 3.73 10.78 -9.60
CA ILE A 40 3.99 9.50 -8.94
C ILE A 40 3.59 8.37 -9.89
N LYS A 41 4.52 7.46 -10.17
CA LYS A 41 4.29 6.26 -10.98
C LYS A 41 4.42 4.96 -10.22
N TRP A 42 5.18 4.97 -9.12
CA TRP A 42 5.50 3.78 -8.34
C TRP A 42 5.33 4.07 -6.86
N VAL A 43 4.61 3.18 -6.18
CA VAL A 43 4.43 3.21 -4.73
C VAL A 43 4.92 1.88 -4.17
N TYR A 44 5.93 1.96 -3.31
CA TYR A 44 6.49 0.80 -2.61
C TYR A 44 6.00 0.80 -1.16
N ILE A 45 5.39 -0.29 -0.73
CA ILE A 45 4.85 -0.47 0.61
C ILE A 45 5.57 -1.64 1.27
N ASP A 46 6.40 -1.31 2.25
CA ASP A 46 7.13 -2.28 3.06
C ASP A 46 6.30 -2.73 4.26
N ASP A 47 6.28 -4.02 4.53
CA ASP A 47 5.57 -4.68 5.62
C ASP A 47 4.10 -4.22 5.80
N LEU A 48 3.25 -4.55 4.83
CA LEU A 48 1.86 -4.11 4.83
C LEU A 48 1.09 -4.62 6.05
N ILE A 49 1.34 -5.86 6.50
CA ILE A 49 0.67 -6.44 7.67
C ILE A 49 0.91 -5.58 8.90
N ARG A 50 2.14 -5.12 9.12
CA ARG A 50 2.44 -4.27 10.28
C ARG A 50 1.78 -2.90 10.20
N ILE A 51 1.62 -2.36 8.98
CA ILE A 51 0.95 -1.07 8.77
C ILE A 51 -0.54 -1.20 9.06
N VAL A 52 -1.25 -2.11 8.39
CA VAL A 52 -2.71 -2.18 8.49
C VAL A 52 -3.21 -3.04 9.65
N ARG A 53 -2.34 -3.85 10.25
CA ARG A 53 -2.60 -4.72 11.42
C ARG A 53 -3.75 -5.70 11.19
N LYS A 54 -3.86 -6.20 9.96
CA LYS A 54 -4.84 -7.19 9.50
C LYS A 54 -4.14 -8.46 9.04
N LEU A 55 -4.84 -9.59 9.10
CA LEU A 55 -4.38 -10.83 8.47
C LEU A 55 -4.57 -10.75 6.94
N PRO A 56 -3.78 -11.48 6.13
CA PRO A 56 -3.92 -11.49 4.68
C PRO A 56 -5.37 -11.69 4.21
N ASP A 57 -6.12 -12.63 4.81
CA ASP A 57 -7.52 -12.91 4.45
C ASP A 57 -8.47 -11.72 4.59
N GLU A 58 -8.14 -10.75 5.45
CA GLU A 58 -8.96 -9.58 5.75
C GLU A 58 -8.62 -8.37 4.87
N MET A 59 -7.66 -8.51 3.94
CA MET A 59 -7.15 -7.41 3.12
C MET A 59 -7.79 -7.30 1.75
N LYS A 60 -8.80 -8.11 1.42
CA LYS A 60 -9.42 -8.12 0.09
C LYS A 60 -9.85 -6.72 -0.39
N GLU A 61 -10.61 -6.00 0.44
CA GLU A 61 -11.06 -4.63 0.13
C GLU A 61 -9.89 -3.65 -0.10
N LEU A 62 -8.75 -3.88 0.57
CA LEU A 62 -7.58 -3.03 0.43
C LEU A 62 -6.89 -3.25 -0.93
N PHE A 63 -6.76 -4.51 -1.35
CA PHE A 63 -6.21 -4.87 -2.65
C PHE A 63 -7.11 -4.43 -3.81
N GLU A 64 -8.43 -4.58 -3.67
CA GLU A 64 -9.40 -4.03 -4.62
C GLU A 64 -9.22 -2.50 -4.74
N GLY A 65 -9.06 -1.80 -3.61
CA GLY A 65 -8.76 -0.37 -3.61
C GLY A 65 -7.42 -0.01 -4.27
N PHE A 66 -6.37 -0.82 -4.11
CA PHE A 66 -5.11 -0.60 -4.83
C PHE A 66 -5.28 -0.77 -6.34
N ASN A 67 -6.04 -1.77 -6.79
CA ASN A 67 -6.34 -1.98 -8.21
C ASN A 67 -7.12 -0.80 -8.80
N ASP A 68 -8.16 -0.32 -8.09
CA ASP A 68 -8.95 0.84 -8.52
C ASP A 68 -8.08 2.10 -8.66
N ILE A 69 -7.17 2.34 -7.70
CA ILE A 69 -6.24 3.48 -7.73
C ILE A 69 -5.22 3.31 -8.86
N SER A 70 -4.68 2.10 -9.03
CA SER A 70 -3.71 1.76 -10.07
C SER A 70 -4.26 2.06 -11.45
N GLU A 71 -5.45 1.52 -11.78
CA GLU A 71 -6.09 1.72 -13.07
C GLU A 71 -6.44 3.20 -13.34
N LYS A 72 -6.95 3.88 -12.32
CA LYS A 72 -7.42 5.27 -12.46
C LYS A 72 -6.29 6.28 -12.64
N PHE A 73 -5.17 6.09 -11.94
CA PHE A 73 -4.08 7.05 -11.89
C PHE A 73 -2.81 6.57 -12.59
N ASN A 74 -2.82 5.36 -13.15
CA ASN A 74 -1.67 4.72 -13.80
C ASN A 74 -0.44 4.68 -12.88
N VAL A 75 -0.66 4.14 -11.67
CA VAL A 75 0.33 4.01 -10.59
C VAL A 75 0.53 2.53 -10.27
N ASP A 76 1.77 2.05 -10.35
CA ASP A 76 2.10 0.68 -9.97
C ASP A 76 2.35 0.59 -8.45
N PHE A 77 1.70 -0.38 -7.81
CA PHE A 77 1.92 -0.71 -6.41
C PHE A 77 2.82 -1.94 -6.28
N TYR A 78 3.86 -1.81 -5.47
CA TYR A 78 4.71 -2.92 -5.05
C TYR A 78 4.60 -3.08 -3.54
N VAL A 79 4.10 -4.22 -3.09
CA VAL A 79 3.74 -4.44 -1.70
C VAL A 79 4.47 -5.68 -1.19
N SER A 80 5.15 -5.57 -0.06
CA SER A 80 5.67 -6.75 0.65
C SER A 80 4.70 -7.19 1.74
N ILE A 81 4.42 -8.48 1.78
CA ILE A 81 3.59 -9.12 2.80
C ILE A 81 4.35 -10.31 3.36
N GLU A 82 4.41 -10.41 4.68
CA GLU A 82 4.96 -11.57 5.36
C GLU A 82 3.91 -12.69 5.42
N GLY A 83 4.29 -13.92 5.06
CA GLY A 83 3.40 -15.06 5.16
C GLY A 83 3.93 -16.28 4.41
N ASP A 84 3.29 -17.42 4.62
CA ASP A 84 3.56 -18.63 3.86
C ASP A 84 2.89 -18.51 2.48
N PRO A 85 3.65 -18.58 1.37
CA PRO A 85 3.10 -18.49 0.01
C PRO A 85 2.00 -19.51 -0.26
N ASP A 86 2.10 -20.73 0.31
CA ASP A 86 1.13 -21.79 0.08
C ASP A 86 -0.22 -21.49 0.74
N SER A 87 -0.21 -20.81 1.89
CA SER A 87 -1.41 -20.43 2.65
C SER A 87 -1.98 -19.06 2.27
N MET A 88 -1.36 -18.33 1.35
CA MET A 88 -1.78 -16.97 1.01
C MET A 88 -3.14 -16.98 0.27
N PRO A 89 -4.03 -16.00 0.51
CA PRO A 89 -5.27 -15.87 -0.25
C PRO A 89 -5.05 -15.74 -1.75
N GLU A 90 -5.97 -16.31 -2.54
CA GLU A 90 -5.87 -16.31 -4.02
C GLU A 90 -5.75 -14.90 -4.62
N PHE A 91 -6.48 -13.91 -4.08
CA PHE A 91 -6.41 -12.53 -4.57
C PHE A 91 -5.04 -11.86 -4.39
N ILE A 92 -4.21 -12.36 -3.46
CA ILE A 92 -2.81 -11.92 -3.30
C ILE A 92 -1.92 -12.74 -4.25
N LYS A 93 -2.21 -14.03 -4.41
CA LYS A 93 -1.47 -14.91 -5.32
C LYS A 93 -1.57 -14.49 -6.78
N GLU A 94 -2.70 -13.93 -7.20
CA GLU A 94 -2.91 -13.36 -8.53
C GLU A 94 -1.99 -12.16 -8.82
N CYS A 95 -1.40 -11.53 -7.80
CA CYS A 95 -0.48 -10.40 -7.94
C CYS A 95 1.00 -10.81 -8.07
N TYR A 96 1.33 -12.10 -7.98
CA TYR A 96 2.68 -12.64 -8.11
C TYR A 96 3.13 -12.83 -9.57
#